data_AF-A0ABD2VTH1-F1
#
_entry.id   AF-A0ABD2VTH1-F1
#
_cell.length_a   1.000
_cell.length_b   1.000
_cell.length_c   1.000
_cell.angle_alpha   90.00
_cell.angle_beta   90.00
_cell.angle_gamma   90.00
#
_symmetry.space_group_name_H-M   'P 1'
#
loop_
_entity.id
_entity.type
_entity.pdbx_description
1 polymer ?
#
loop_
_entity_poly.entity_id
_entity_poly.type
_entity_poly.pdbx_seq_one_letter_code
_entity_poly.pdbx_strand_id
1 'polypeptide(L)'
;MLLFVKKGIRGKVSQCCSRYAEAKNRYMGEDYNPEKEDVYLMYYDVNNLYGWAMAQYLPYGGFEWADVKDYLTLPEDSEYGYILEVDLEYPELLHDLHKDLPVCPEHACPPGSNQRKLLTTRNPKHKYVVHYRSLQQAI
;
A
#
# COMPACT_ATOMS: atom_id res chain seq x y z
N MET A 1 -8.46 -4.44 -22.68
CA MET A 1 -8.90 -3.66 -21.52
C MET A 1 -9.24 -4.51 -20.29
N LEU A 2 -10.15 -5.49 -20.34
CA LEU A 2 -10.51 -6.30 -19.16
C LEU A 2 -9.32 -6.96 -18.44
N LEU A 3 -8.42 -7.61 -19.19
CA LEU A 3 -7.23 -8.26 -18.62
C LEU A 3 -6.25 -7.24 -18.00
N PHE A 4 -6.17 -6.04 -18.58
CA PHE A 4 -5.36 -4.94 -18.05
C PHE A 4 -5.89 -4.51 -16.69
N VAL A 5 -7.19 -4.24 -16.57
CA VAL A 5 -7.82 -3.89 -15.27
C VAL A 5 -7.66 -5.03 -14.26
N LYS A 6 -7.91 -6.28 -14.66
CA LYS A 6 -7.73 -7.45 -13.77
C LYS A 6 -6.29 -7.59 -13.26
N LYS A 7 -5.28 -7.25 -14.06
CA LYS A 7 -3.86 -7.26 -13.65
C LYS A 7 -3.58 -6.26 -12.54
N GLY A 8 -4.33 -5.16 -12.47
CA GLY A 8 -4.24 -4.13 -11.43
C GLY A 8 -5.06 -4.39 -10.17
N ILE A 9 -5.88 -5.44 -10.13
CA ILE A 9 -6.66 -5.81 -8.93
C ILE A 9 -5.75 -6.49 -7.92
N ARG A 10 -5.73 -5.97 -6.69
CA ARG A 10 -5.09 -6.59 -5.53
C ARG A 10 -6.11 -6.87 -4.44
N GLY A 11 -5.86 -7.92 -3.68
CA GLY A 11 -6.66 -8.25 -2.49
C GLY A 11 -6.21 -7.49 -1.24
N LYS A 12 -6.63 -8.00 -0.08
CA LYS A 12 -6.23 -7.50 1.23
C LYS A 12 -4.73 -7.66 1.45
N VAL A 13 -4.08 -6.62 1.98
CA VAL A 13 -2.72 -6.69 2.51
C VAL A 13 -2.77 -7.32 3.90
N SER A 14 -1.98 -8.38 4.10
CA SER A 14 -1.78 -9.03 5.39
C SER A 14 -0.28 -9.28 5.54
N GLN A 15 0.38 -8.47 6.37
CA GLN A 15 1.83 -8.50 6.53
C GLN A 15 2.21 -8.31 8.00
N CYS A 16 3.33 -8.92 8.37
CA CYS A 16 4.08 -8.63 9.59
C CYS A 16 5.44 -8.03 9.19
N CYS A 17 5.62 -6.72 9.38
CA CYS A 17 6.85 -5.99 9.04
C CYS A 17 7.92 -6.12 10.14
N SER A 18 7.48 -6.19 11.40
CA SER A 18 8.33 -6.39 12.58
C SER A 18 7.95 -7.69 13.28
N ARG A 19 8.91 -8.61 13.42
CA ARG A 19 8.66 -9.95 13.99
C ARG A 19 8.37 -9.94 15.49
N TYR A 20 8.83 -8.92 16.20
CA TYR A 20 8.67 -8.79 17.63
C TYR A 20 8.62 -7.32 18.01
N ALA A 21 7.68 -6.99 18.90
CA ALA A 21 7.59 -5.70 19.54
C ALA A 21 7.08 -5.92 20.96
N GLU A 22 7.57 -5.13 21.90
CA GLU A 22 7.29 -5.27 23.32
C GLU A 22 7.08 -3.87 23.90
N ALA A 23 6.00 -3.69 24.66
CA ALA A 23 5.76 -2.44 25.37
C ALA A 23 6.71 -2.34 26.57
N LYS A 24 7.31 -1.17 26.79
CA LYS A 24 8.24 -0.89 27.89
C LYS A 24 7.95 0.48 28.45
N ASN A 25 6.75 0.66 28.98
CA ASN A 25 6.32 1.95 29.50
C ASN A 25 5.92 1.84 30.97
N ARG A 26 5.67 2.99 31.61
CA ARG A 26 5.30 3.09 33.03
C ARG A 26 4.13 2.23 33.50
N TYR A 27 3.30 1.71 32.58
CA TYR A 27 2.16 0.86 32.91
C TYR A 27 2.52 -0.64 33.02
N MET A 28 3.79 -1.02 32.83
CA MET A 28 4.24 -2.41 32.85
C MET A 28 4.57 -2.96 34.26
N GLY A 29 4.38 -2.19 35.33
CA GLY A 29 4.57 -2.66 36.71
C GLY A 29 6.04 -2.97 37.04
N GLU A 30 6.32 -4.18 37.56
CA GLU A 30 7.66 -4.60 37.98
C GLU A 30 8.67 -4.70 36.81
N ASP A 31 8.17 -4.85 35.57
CA ASP A 31 9.00 -4.93 34.36
C ASP A 31 9.40 -3.53 33.81
N TYR A 32 8.90 -2.45 34.41
CA TYR A 32 9.22 -1.08 34.00
C TYR A 32 10.62 -0.66 34.46
N ASN A 33 11.41 -0.13 33.53
CA ASN A 33 12.72 0.44 33.82
C ASN A 33 12.75 1.93 33.41
N PRO A 34 12.78 2.88 34.37
CA PRO A 34 12.77 4.32 34.09
C PRO A 34 14.06 4.83 33.42
N GLU A 35 15.13 4.06 33.42
CA GLU A 35 16.39 4.39 32.72
C GLU A 35 16.31 4.10 31.20
N LYS A 36 15.27 3.39 30.75
CA LYS A 36 15.04 3.07 29.34
C LYS A 36 13.94 3.93 28.76
N GLU A 37 13.96 4.11 27.44
CA GLU A 37 12.93 4.83 26.71
C GLU A 37 11.57 4.12 26.79
N ASP A 38 10.50 4.90 26.98
CA ASP A 38 9.14 4.40 27.03
C ASP A 38 8.69 3.88 25.65
N VAL A 39 8.37 2.58 25.56
CA VAL A 39 7.82 1.98 24.33
C VAL A 39 6.34 1.67 24.50
N TYR A 40 5.52 2.19 23.59
CA TYR A 40 4.08 1.94 23.51
C TYR A 40 3.74 1.12 22.27
N LEU A 41 2.76 0.22 22.39
CA LEU A 41 2.15 -0.47 21.26
C LEU A 41 0.78 0.14 20.99
N MET A 42 0.49 0.41 19.72
CA MET A 42 -0.77 1.00 19.29
C MET A 42 -1.47 0.07 18.31
N TYR A 43 -2.78 -0.09 18.49
CA TYR A 43 -3.64 -0.85 17.58
C TYR A 43 -4.64 0.09 16.93
N TYR A 44 -4.68 0.08 15.61
CA TYR A 44 -5.63 0.86 14.81
C TYR A 44 -6.54 -0.10 14.04
N ASP A 45 -7.85 0.15 14.12
CA ASP A 45 -8.87 -0.57 13.37
C ASP A 45 -9.78 0.44 12.67
N VAL A 46 -9.97 0.26 11.37
CA VAL A 46 -10.80 1.16 10.56
C VAL A 46 -12.21 0.57 10.50
N ASN A 47 -13.15 1.28 11.13
CA ASN A 47 -14.56 0.93 11.09
C ASN A 47 -15.08 0.98 9.64
N ASN A 48 -15.55 -0.16 9.13
CA ASN A 48 -16.12 -0.28 7.78
C ASN A 48 -15.20 0.21 6.64
N LEU A 49 -13.96 -0.29 6.61
CA LEU A 49 -12.94 0.06 5.60
C LEU A 49 -13.47 0.03 4.16
N TYR A 50 -14.13 -1.06 3.75
CA TYR A 50 -14.66 -1.15 2.38
C TYR A 50 -15.83 -0.22 2.13
N GLY A 51 -16.69 0.04 3.13
CA GLY A 51 -17.76 1.03 3.00
C GLY A 51 -17.22 2.45 2.79
N TRP A 52 -16.18 2.82 3.53
CA TRP A 52 -15.47 4.09 3.31
C TRP A 52 -14.86 4.16 1.90
N ALA A 53 -14.22 3.07 1.44
CA ALA A 53 -13.64 3.00 0.10
C ALA A 53 -14.70 3.07 -1.02
N MET A 54 -15.88 2.47 -0.81
CA MET A 54 -17.02 2.52 -1.75
C MET A 54 -17.71 3.88 -1.77
N ALA A 55 -17.54 4.71 -0.74
CA ALA A 55 -18.04 6.09 -0.70
C ALA A 55 -17.13 7.07 -1.44
N GLN A 56 -15.97 6.63 -1.94
CA GLN A 56 -15.05 7.46 -2.71
C GLN A 56 -15.56 7.68 -4.14
N TYR A 57 -14.99 8.67 -4.84
CA TYR A 57 -15.22 8.86 -6.28
C TYR A 57 -14.56 7.72 -7.07
N LEU A 58 -15.37 6.77 -7.56
CA LEU A 58 -14.91 5.51 -8.18
C LEU A 58 -15.24 5.47 -9.68
N PRO A 59 -14.37 4.84 -10.50
CA PRO A 59 -14.65 4.65 -11.92
C PRO A 59 -15.79 3.66 -12.12
N TYR A 60 -16.80 4.03 -12.93
CA TYR A 60 -17.98 3.21 -13.17
C TYR A 60 -18.23 2.89 -14.66
N GLY A 61 -17.60 3.59 -15.60
CA GLY A 61 -17.84 3.41 -17.03
C GLY A 61 -16.97 4.30 -17.91
N GLY A 62 -17.19 4.25 -19.24
CA GLY A 62 -16.50 5.12 -20.19
C GLY A 62 -15.01 4.79 -20.41
N PHE A 63 -14.60 3.55 -20.12
CA PHE A 63 -13.20 3.16 -20.26
C PHE A 63 -12.75 3.14 -21.73
N GLU A 64 -11.70 3.90 -22.02
CA GLU A 64 -11.04 3.93 -23.32
C GLU A 64 -9.51 3.98 -23.16
N TRP A 65 -8.80 3.64 -24.22
CA TRP A 65 -7.35 3.88 -24.27
C TRP A 65 -7.11 5.33 -24.63
N ALA A 66 -6.27 6.00 -23.85
CA ALA A 66 -5.94 7.41 -24.05
C ALA A 66 -4.44 7.63 -23.83
N ASP A 67 -3.91 8.68 -24.46
CA ASP A 67 -2.58 9.17 -24.16
C ASP A 67 -2.54 9.76 -22.74
N VAL A 68 -1.45 9.46 -22.03
CA VAL A 68 -1.26 9.90 -20.65
C VAL A 68 -0.99 11.40 -20.63
N LYS A 69 -1.82 12.14 -19.89
CA LYS A 69 -1.58 13.55 -19.53
C LYS A 69 -1.06 13.62 -18.09
N ASP A 70 -0.87 14.83 -17.58
CA ASP A 70 -0.46 15.02 -16.18
C ASP A 70 -1.51 14.42 -15.23
N TYR A 71 -1.16 13.27 -14.66
CA TYR A 71 -2.00 12.53 -13.71
C TYR A 71 -1.58 12.78 -12.26
N LEU A 72 -0.44 13.42 -12.02
CA LEU A 72 0.07 13.68 -10.66
C LEU A 72 -0.71 14.80 -9.99
N THR A 73 -1.15 15.79 -10.76
CA THR A 73 -1.95 16.91 -10.27
C THR A 73 -3.46 16.71 -10.42
N LEU A 74 -3.89 15.54 -10.88
CA LEU A 74 -5.30 15.28 -11.15
C LEU A 74 -6.10 15.18 -9.84
N PRO A 75 -7.21 15.93 -9.66
CA PRO A 75 -8.04 15.85 -8.47
C PRO A 75 -8.69 14.47 -8.29
N GLU A 76 -8.92 14.06 -7.04
CA GLU A 76 -9.52 12.76 -6.72
C GLU A 76 -10.96 12.59 -7.21
N ASP A 77 -11.67 13.70 -7.40
CA ASP A 77 -13.06 13.83 -7.89
C ASP A 77 -13.13 14.26 -9.36
N SER A 78 -12.02 14.18 -10.09
CA SER A 78 -11.99 14.45 -11.52
C SER A 78 -12.91 13.49 -12.28
N GLU A 79 -13.71 14.04 -13.20
CA GLU A 79 -14.66 13.28 -14.06
C GLU A 79 -13.97 12.15 -14.83
N TYR A 80 -12.72 12.38 -15.26
CA TYR A 80 -11.87 11.40 -15.92
C TYR A 80 -10.60 11.15 -15.12
N GLY A 81 -10.08 9.93 -15.18
CA GLY A 81 -8.82 9.53 -14.54
C GLY A 81 -8.14 8.38 -15.28
N TYR A 82 -7.04 7.91 -14.72
CA TYR A 82 -6.18 6.93 -15.39
C TYR A 82 -6.01 5.63 -14.61
N ILE A 83 -5.95 4.53 -15.34
CA ILE A 83 -5.33 3.28 -14.91
C ILE A 83 -4.07 3.12 -15.76
N LEU A 84 -2.92 3.16 -15.13
CA LEU A 84 -1.61 3.27 -15.77
C LEU A 84 -0.86 1.95 -15.65
N GLU A 85 -0.06 1.58 -16.66
CA GLU A 85 0.99 0.58 -16.53
C GLU A 85 2.33 1.31 -16.49
N VAL A 86 3.03 1.20 -15.36
CA VAL A 86 4.28 1.95 -15.09
C VAL A 86 5.37 1.04 -14.58
N ASP A 87 6.63 1.44 -14.80
CA ASP A 87 7.77 0.90 -14.07
C ASP A 87 8.03 1.82 -12.87
N LEU A 88 8.26 1.23 -11.69
CA LEU A 88 8.51 1.96 -10.44
C LEU A 88 9.87 1.56 -9.89
N GLU A 89 10.69 2.55 -9.58
CA GLU A 89 11.87 2.35 -8.75
C GLU A 89 11.51 2.52 -7.28
N TYR A 90 12.24 1.84 -6.39
CA TYR A 90 12.06 1.95 -4.95
C TYR A 90 13.40 2.36 -4.32
N PRO A 91 13.67 3.67 -4.19
CA PRO A 91 14.93 4.15 -3.64
C PRO A 91 15.16 3.70 -2.19
N GLU A 92 16.40 3.37 -1.85
CA GLU A 92 16.76 2.92 -0.50
C GLU A 92 16.42 3.95 0.59
N LEU A 93 16.46 5.24 0.26
CA LEU A 93 16.10 6.33 1.17
C LEU A 93 14.65 6.23 1.70
N LEU A 94 13.77 5.54 0.99
CA LEU A 94 12.37 5.32 1.40
C LEU A 94 12.20 4.07 2.26
N HIS A 95 13.22 3.23 2.41
CA HIS A 95 13.06 1.93 3.06
C HIS A 95 12.68 2.02 4.53
N ASP A 96 13.28 2.96 5.26
CA ASP A 96 12.98 3.17 6.67
C ASP A 96 11.64 3.89 6.85
N LEU A 97 11.33 4.85 5.97
CA LEU A 97 10.05 5.58 5.99
C LEU A 97 8.87 4.64 5.73
N HIS A 98 9.01 3.71 4.78
CA HIS A 98 7.97 2.78 4.40
C HIS A 98 8.11 1.42 5.08
N LYS A 99 8.86 1.33 6.18
CA LYS A 99 9.20 0.03 6.79
C LYS A 99 7.97 -0.74 7.27
N ASP A 100 6.98 -0.01 7.77
CA ASP A 100 5.78 -0.55 8.41
C ASP A 100 4.65 -0.82 7.42
N LEU A 101 4.62 -0.08 6.30
CA LEU A 101 3.64 -0.25 5.23
C LEU A 101 4.24 0.07 3.86
N PRO A 102 4.98 -0.86 3.22
CA PRO A 102 5.49 -0.66 1.88
C PRO A 102 4.34 -0.48 0.86
N VAL A 103 4.43 0.59 0.07
CA VAL A 103 3.47 0.89 -1.00
C VAL A 103 3.63 -0.04 -2.21
N CYS A 104 2.63 -0.03 -3.10
CA CYS A 104 2.62 -0.77 -4.37
C CYS A 104 2.84 -2.29 -4.25
N PRO A 105 2.01 -3.02 -3.49
CA PRO A 105 2.15 -4.46 -3.36
C PRO A 105 1.90 -5.22 -4.67
N GLU A 106 2.53 -6.39 -4.81
CA GLU A 106 2.47 -7.21 -6.01
C GLU A 106 2.20 -8.69 -5.71
N HIS A 107 1.56 -9.39 -6.64
CA HIS A 107 1.31 -10.83 -6.50
C HIS A 107 2.53 -11.64 -6.95
N ALA A 108 3.24 -12.24 -6.00
CA ALA A 108 4.42 -13.06 -6.25
C ALA A 108 4.50 -14.25 -5.27
N CYS A 109 5.34 -15.23 -5.58
CA CYS A 109 5.65 -16.33 -4.69
C CYS A 109 6.75 -15.88 -3.73
N PRO A 110 6.55 -15.94 -2.40
CA PRO A 110 7.61 -15.61 -1.46
C PRO A 110 8.71 -16.69 -1.49
N PRO A 111 9.95 -16.36 -1.06
CA PRO A 111 11.04 -17.33 -1.01
C PRO A 111 10.64 -18.59 -0.23
N GLY A 112 10.87 -19.76 -0.82
CA GLY A 112 10.53 -21.04 -0.20
C GLY A 112 9.05 -21.45 -0.26
N SER A 113 8.21 -20.75 -1.04
CA SER A 113 6.81 -21.12 -1.26
C SER A 113 6.43 -21.12 -2.74
N ASN A 114 5.55 -22.03 -3.12
CA ASN A 114 4.91 -22.05 -4.45
C ASN A 114 3.54 -21.35 -4.45
N GLN A 115 3.12 -20.82 -3.30
CA GLN A 115 1.82 -20.16 -3.16
C GLN A 115 1.96 -18.67 -3.46
N ARG A 116 1.21 -18.20 -4.46
CA ARG A 116 1.20 -16.80 -4.84
C ARG A 116 0.47 -15.99 -3.77
N LYS A 117 1.15 -14.99 -3.20
CA LYS A 117 0.61 -14.10 -2.18
C LYS A 117 0.75 -12.65 -2.63
N LEU A 118 -0.02 -11.77 -2.01
CA LEU A 118 0.20 -10.33 -2.16
C LEU A 118 1.38 -9.93 -1.26
N LEU A 119 2.47 -9.50 -1.87
CA LEU A 119 3.71 -9.12 -1.20
C LEU A 119 3.92 -7.62 -1.29
N THR A 120 4.24 -7.02 -0.15
CA THR A 120 4.62 -5.62 0.05
C THR A 120 6.14 -5.53 0.09
N THR A 121 6.78 -5.78 -1.05
CA THR A 121 8.24 -5.73 -1.20
C THR A 121 8.68 -4.31 -1.54
N ARG A 122 9.86 -3.91 -1.05
CA ARG A 122 10.53 -2.64 -1.40
C ARG A 122 11.40 -2.78 -2.66
N ASN A 123 11.00 -3.68 -3.54
CA ASN A 123 11.70 -3.94 -4.80
C ASN A 123 11.13 -3.04 -5.90
N PRO A 124 11.92 -2.73 -6.95
CA PRO A 124 11.39 -2.16 -8.17
C PRO A 124 10.22 -2.98 -8.72
N LYS A 125 9.28 -2.29 -9.37
CA LYS A 125 8.12 -2.90 -10.02
C LYS A 125 8.23 -2.67 -11.52
N HIS A 126 7.89 -3.69 -12.30
CA HIS A 126 7.85 -3.58 -13.75
C HIS A 126 6.45 -3.85 -14.28
N LYS A 127 5.99 -3.04 -15.23
CA LYS A 127 4.66 -3.13 -15.83
C LYS A 127 3.55 -3.21 -14.78
N TYR A 128 3.64 -2.36 -13.75
CA TYR A 128 2.74 -2.29 -12.62
C TYR A 128 1.47 -1.55 -13.01
N VAL A 129 0.31 -2.24 -13.00
CA VAL A 129 -0.97 -1.63 -13.38
C VAL A 129 -1.62 -0.97 -12.16
N VAL A 130 -1.82 0.34 -12.12
CA VAL A 130 -2.31 1.05 -10.92
C VAL A 130 -3.25 2.19 -11.28
N HIS A 131 -4.23 2.45 -10.41
CA HIS A 131 -5.10 3.62 -10.54
C HIS A 131 -4.33 4.88 -10.13
N TYR A 132 -4.50 5.98 -10.84
CA TYR A 132 -3.72 7.21 -10.63
C TYR A 132 -3.73 7.69 -9.17
N ARG A 133 -4.89 7.64 -8.48
CA ARG A 133 -5.00 8.01 -7.06
C ARG A 133 -4.08 7.19 -6.15
N SER A 134 -3.99 5.87 -6.37
CA SER A 134 -3.10 5.01 -5.59
C SER A 134 -1.63 5.27 -5.93
N LEU A 135 -1.33 5.71 -7.14
CA LEU A 135 0.02 6.09 -7.55
C LEU A 135 0.43 7.45 -6.97
N GLN A 136 -0.48 8.43 -6.92
CA GLN A 136 -0.27 9.72 -6.25
C GLN A 136 0.06 9.54 -4.76
N GLN A 137 -0.51 8.54 -4.10
CA GLN A 137 -0.19 8.22 -2.69
C GLN A 137 1.20 7.57 -2.51
N ALA A 138 1.81 7.08 -3.59
CA ALA A 138 3.09 6.36 -3.54
C ALA A 138 4.29 7.23 -3.96
N ILE A 139 4.05 8.47 -4.40
CA ILE A 139 5.05 9.44 -4.88
C ILE A 139 5.08 10.62 -3.91
#